data_AF-A0A2Z5PLC4-F1
#
_entry.id   AF-A0A2Z5PLC4-F1
#
_cell.length_a   1.000
_cell.length_b   1.000
_cell.length_c   1.000
_cell.angle_alpha   90.00
_cell.angle_beta   90.00
_cell.angle_gamma   90.00
#
_symmetry.space_group_name_H-M   'P 1'
#
loop_
_entity.id
_entity.type
_entity.pdbx_description
1 polymer ?
#
loop_
_entity_poly.entity_id
_entity_poly.type
_entity_poly.pdbx_seq_one_letter_code
_entity_poly.pdbx_strand_id
1 'polypeptide(L)'
;MNIFTSKGTIKYEKEKIIKLSSEMFPDDLCEQCGRCCIIHVFNSTECGEPEVVYCNHLDTETKRCKIYKNRFKKEKKCLSMLEAIMVSALPKDCPYVKNYESYEEPWFYDCLRSKSKD
;
A
#
# COMPACT_ATOMS: atom_id res chain seq x y z
N MET A 1 39.03 15.51 27.27
CA MET A 1 37.72 15.02 27.77
C MET A 1 36.93 14.51 26.59
N ASN A 2 36.64 13.21 26.54
CA ASN A 2 35.81 12.64 25.48
C ASN A 2 34.36 12.59 26.01
N ILE A 3 33.50 13.45 25.46
CA ILE A 3 32.16 13.76 26.01
C ILE A 3 31.09 12.75 25.56
N PHE A 4 31.45 11.79 24.69
CA PHE A 4 30.53 10.79 24.17
C PHE A 4 30.77 9.44 24.86
N THR A 5 29.99 9.17 25.90
CA THR A 5 30.09 7.95 26.73
C THR A 5 29.23 6.80 26.21
N SER A 6 28.36 7.03 25.22
CA SER A 6 27.53 5.98 24.62
C SER A 6 27.20 6.26 23.15
N LYS A 7 27.04 5.19 22.36
CA LYS A 7 26.58 5.23 20.96
C LYS A 7 25.25 4.48 20.87
N GLY A 8 24.16 5.23 20.65
CA GLY A 8 22.89 4.66 20.19
C GLY A 8 22.88 4.58 18.66
N THR A 9 22.27 3.55 18.08
CA THR A 9 22.02 3.47 16.63
C THR A 9 20.55 3.17 16.42
N ILE A 10 19.88 4.00 15.61
CA ILE A 10 18.49 3.78 15.23
C ILE A 10 18.44 2.48 14.41
N LYS A 11 17.55 1.56 14.79
CA LYS A 11 17.31 0.31 14.08
C LYS A 11 15.96 0.37 13.39
N TYR A 12 15.92 -0.03 12.12
CA TYR A 12 14.67 -0.27 11.39
C TYR A 12 14.32 -1.76 11.50
N GLU A 13 13.24 -2.05 12.21
CA GLU A 13 12.74 -3.42 12.44
C GLU A 13 11.36 -3.56 11.77
N LYS A 14 11.31 -4.23 10.60
CA LYS A 14 10.10 -4.34 9.79
C LYS A 14 8.96 -5.03 10.56
N GLU A 15 9.26 -6.06 11.35
CA GLU A 15 8.27 -6.76 12.18
C GLU A 15 7.58 -5.82 13.18
N LYS A 16 8.33 -4.87 13.76
CA LYS A 16 7.77 -3.88 14.68
C LYS A 16 6.83 -2.91 13.96
N ILE A 17 7.20 -2.47 12.75
CA ILE A 17 6.34 -1.63 11.89
C ILE A 17 5.06 -2.36 11.51
N ILE A 18 5.15 -3.64 11.10
CA ILE A 18 3.98 -4.48 10.79
C ILE A 18 3.04 -4.56 11.99
N LYS A 19 3.58 -4.81 13.19
CA LYS A 19 2.77 -4.90 14.41
C LYS A 19 2.07 -3.58 14.73
N LEU A 20 2.81 -2.47 14.77
CA LEU A 20 2.24 -1.13 14.99
C LEU A 20 1.17 -0.81 13.94
N SER A 21 1.43 -1.11 12.68
CA SER A 21 0.46 -0.92 11.61
C SER A 21 -0.83 -1.72 11.83
N SER A 22 -0.76 -2.95 12.35
CA SER A 22 -1.95 -3.76 12.63
C SER A 22 -2.76 -3.27 13.82
N GLU A 23 -2.10 -2.63 14.80
CA GLU A 23 -2.77 -2.01 15.95
C GLU A 23 -3.51 -0.72 15.55
N MET A 24 -2.92 0.07 14.63
CA MET A 24 -3.49 1.34 14.16
C MET A 24 -4.55 1.19 13.06
N PHE A 25 -4.38 0.18 12.19
CA PHE A 25 -5.21 0.00 10.99
C PHE A 25 -5.84 -1.40 10.98
N PRO A 26 -7.00 -1.57 11.62
CA PRO A 26 -7.74 -2.83 11.63
C PRO A 26 -8.10 -3.35 10.23
N ASP A 27 -8.12 -4.67 10.08
CA ASP A 27 -8.40 -5.35 8.79
C ASP A 27 -9.87 -5.22 8.35
N ASP A 28 -10.80 -4.90 9.27
CA ASP A 28 -12.24 -4.77 9.01
C ASP A 28 -12.62 -3.50 8.23
N LEU A 29 -11.77 -2.48 8.25
CA LEU A 29 -11.87 -1.30 7.38
C LEU A 29 -11.61 -1.64 5.90
N CYS A 30 -11.04 -2.80 5.59
CA CYS A 30 -10.69 -3.17 4.23
C CYS A 30 -11.95 -3.53 3.42
N GLU A 31 -12.25 -2.72 2.41
CA GLU A 31 -13.33 -2.96 1.44
C GLU A 31 -12.96 -3.97 0.33
N GLN A 32 -11.82 -4.65 0.44
CA GLN A 32 -11.40 -5.73 -0.47
C GLN A 32 -11.33 -5.32 -1.95
N CYS A 33 -10.89 -4.09 -2.22
CA CYS A 33 -10.81 -3.55 -3.59
C CYS A 33 -9.61 -4.07 -4.42
N GLY A 34 -8.66 -4.79 -3.80
CA GLY A 34 -7.46 -5.32 -4.46
C GLY A 34 -6.39 -4.30 -4.85
N ARG A 35 -6.63 -2.99 -4.66
CA ARG A 35 -5.70 -1.91 -5.09
C ARG A 35 -4.38 -1.90 -4.32
N CYS A 36 -4.35 -2.42 -3.08
CA CYS A 36 -3.11 -2.63 -2.33
C CYS A 36 -2.19 -3.71 -2.94
N CYS A 37 -2.68 -4.49 -3.91
CA CYS A 37 -1.88 -5.47 -4.65
C CYS A 37 -1.29 -4.94 -5.95
N ILE A 38 -1.48 -3.66 -6.29
CA ILE A 38 -0.83 -3.05 -7.46
C ILE A 38 0.68 -2.97 -7.21
N ILE A 39 1.47 -3.46 -8.18
CA ILE A 39 2.93 -3.41 -8.16
C ILE A 39 3.43 -2.30 -9.08
N HIS A 40 2.88 -2.21 -10.30
CA HIS A 40 3.27 -1.22 -11.29
C HIS A 40 2.04 -0.68 -12.01
N VAL A 41 2.14 0.58 -12.43
CA VAL A 41 1.23 1.19 -13.38
C VAL A 41 2.05 1.86 -14.45
N PHE A 42 1.84 1.45 -15.70
CA PHE A 42 2.50 2.02 -16.86
C PHE A 42 1.52 2.92 -17.60
N ASN A 43 1.95 4.14 -17.92
CA ASN A 43 1.19 5.02 -18.80
C ASN A 43 1.65 4.81 -20.24
N SER A 44 0.71 4.74 -21.18
CA SER A 44 1.02 4.84 -22.61
C SER A 44 1.05 6.31 -23.01
N THR A 45 2.02 6.70 -23.85
CA THR A 45 2.05 8.02 -24.50
C THR A 45 0.87 8.24 -25.45
N GLU A 46 0.20 7.16 -25.86
CA GLU A 46 -0.98 7.19 -26.70
C GLU A 46 -2.21 6.96 -25.79
N CYS A 47 -2.88 8.08 -25.51
CA CYS A 47 -4.11 8.23 -24.74
C CYS A 47 -4.91 6.95 -24.44
N GLY A 48 -5.06 6.67 -23.15
CA GLY A 48 -6.36 6.25 -22.59
C GLY A 48 -6.28 5.22 -21.48
N GLU A 49 -5.32 4.31 -21.55
CA GLU A 49 -5.39 3.08 -20.76
C GLU A 49 -4.09 2.78 -20.01
N PRO A 50 -4.00 3.08 -18.70
CA PRO A 50 -2.89 2.61 -17.91
C PRO A 50 -2.90 1.08 -17.81
N GLU A 51 -1.74 0.47 -18.04
CA GLU A 51 -1.53 -0.96 -17.78
C GLU A 51 -1.20 -1.15 -16.30
N VAL A 52 -2.01 -1.97 -15.61
CA VAL A 52 -1.85 -2.22 -14.17
C VAL A 52 -1.32 -3.63 -13.95
N VAL A 53 -0.14 -3.72 -13.36
CA VAL A 53 0.46 -4.99 -12.95
C VAL A 53 0.14 -5.23 -11.49
N TYR A 54 -0.62 -6.29 -11.23
CA TYR A 54 -0.93 -6.74 -9.88
C TYR A 54 0.04 -7.82 -9.39
N CYS A 55 0.10 -7.99 -8.08
CA CYS A 55 0.77 -9.11 -7.45
C CYS A 55 0.15 -10.45 -7.88
N ASN A 56 0.99 -11.45 -8.16
CA ASN A 56 0.58 -12.82 -8.53
C ASN A 56 -0.32 -13.50 -7.48
N HIS A 57 -0.31 -12.99 -6.25
CA HIS A 57 -1.14 -13.49 -5.17
C HIS A 57 -2.52 -12.82 -5.06
N LEU A 58 -2.82 -11.82 -5.89
CA LEU A 58 -4.18 -11.32 -6.03
C LEU A 58 -5.04 -12.40 -6.68
N ASP A 59 -6.21 -12.64 -6.11
CA ASP A 59 -7.31 -13.28 -6.79
C ASP A 59 -8.10 -12.20 -7.53
N THR A 60 -8.12 -12.27 -8.86
CA THR A 60 -8.74 -11.25 -9.70
C THR A 60 -10.26 -11.31 -9.71
N GLU A 61 -10.85 -12.45 -9.34
CA GLU A 61 -12.30 -12.62 -9.22
C GLU A 61 -12.79 -12.06 -7.89
N THR A 62 -12.18 -12.51 -6.78
CA THR A 62 -12.62 -12.10 -5.43
C THR A 62 -12.01 -10.78 -4.95
N LYS A 63 -11.01 -10.26 -5.68
CA LYS A 63 -10.20 -9.08 -5.32
C LYS A 63 -9.45 -9.22 -3.97
N ARG A 64 -9.29 -10.45 -3.48
CA ARG A 64 -8.62 -10.75 -2.22
C ARG A 64 -7.20 -11.27 -2.45
N CYS A 65 -6.32 -10.99 -1.50
CA CYS A 65 -4.98 -11.59 -1.49
C CYS A 65 -5.07 -13.05 -1.00
N LYS A 66 -4.67 -14.01 -1.84
CA LYS A 66 -4.67 -15.45 -1.56
C LYS A 66 -3.78 -15.85 -0.37
N ILE A 67 -2.87 -14.97 0.04
CA ILE A 67 -1.90 -15.21 1.11
C ILE A 67 -1.92 -14.13 2.21
N TYR A 68 -3.01 -13.36 2.35
CA TYR A 68 -3.03 -12.14 3.17
C TYR A 68 -2.44 -12.30 4.58
N LYS A 69 -2.79 -13.39 5.29
CA LYS A 69 -2.30 -13.72 6.65
C LYS A 69 -0.78 -13.91 6.73
N ASN A 70 -0.14 -14.35 5.65
CA ASN A 70 1.30 -14.63 5.58
C ASN A 70 2.02 -13.72 4.57
N ARG A 71 1.38 -12.64 4.12
CA ARG A 71 1.82 -11.84 2.98
C ARG A 71 3.23 -11.28 3.18
N PHE A 72 3.56 -10.79 4.38
CA PHE A 72 4.89 -10.22 4.65
C PHE A 72 6.02 -11.26 4.65
N LYS A 73 5.71 -12.53 4.94
CA LYS A 73 6.68 -13.62 4.90
C LYS A 73 6.91 -14.14 3.48
N LYS A 74 5.86 -14.16 2.67
CA LYS A 74 5.86 -14.74 1.31
C LYS A 74 6.15 -13.72 0.21
N GLU A 75 5.75 -12.46 0.39
CA GLU A 75 5.99 -11.34 -0.52
C GLU A 75 6.67 -10.20 0.25
N LYS A 76 7.99 -10.09 0.10
CA LYS A 76 8.82 -9.13 0.85
C LYS A 76 8.49 -7.67 0.49
N LYS A 77 8.00 -7.42 -0.72
CA LYS A 77 7.58 -6.09 -1.19
C LYS A 77 6.21 -5.67 -0.67
N CYS A 78 5.47 -6.56 -0.03
CA CYS A 78 4.17 -6.20 0.55
C CYS A 78 4.37 -5.14 1.65
N LEU A 79 3.58 -4.08 1.55
CA LEU A 79 3.57 -2.96 2.48
C LEU A 79 2.57 -3.23 3.61
N SER A 80 2.95 -2.89 4.83
CA SER A 80 1.98 -2.68 5.91
C SER A 80 1.11 -1.47 5.59
N MET A 81 -0.03 -1.31 6.27
CA MET A 81 -0.91 -0.17 6.02
C MET A 81 -0.21 1.15 6.33
N LEU A 82 0.57 1.20 7.42
CA LEU A 82 1.39 2.36 7.76
C LEU A 82 2.39 2.70 6.63
N GLU A 83 3.12 1.70 6.11
CA GLU A 83 4.04 1.92 4.99
C GLU A 83 3.32 2.38 3.72
N ALA A 84 2.18 1.75 3.39
CA ALA A 84 1.38 2.11 2.23
C ALA A 84 0.88 3.57 2.29
N ILE A 85 0.54 4.06 3.49
CA ILE A 85 0.14 5.46 3.70
C ILE A 85 1.35 6.39 3.54
N MET A 86 2.48 6.07 4.18
CA MET A 86 3.69 6.91 4.15
C MET A 86 4.27 7.09 2.74
N VAL A 87 4.08 6.12 1.85
CA VAL A 87 4.57 6.19 0.46
C VAL A 87 3.46 6.55 -0.53
N SER A 88 2.28 6.98 -0.05
CA SER A 88 1.12 7.28 -0.88
C SER A 88 0.81 6.15 -1.87
N ALA A 89 0.61 4.90 -1.43
CA ALA A 89 0.34 3.77 -2.33
C ALA A 89 -1.17 3.54 -2.61
N LEU A 90 -2.03 4.12 -1.78
CA LEU A 90 -3.48 3.88 -1.77
C LEU A 90 -4.22 4.96 -2.57
N PRO A 91 -5.40 4.65 -3.12
CA PRO A 91 -6.28 5.68 -3.68
C PRO A 91 -6.89 6.54 -2.56
N LYS A 92 -7.29 7.78 -2.88
CA LYS A 92 -7.89 8.71 -1.91
C LYS A 92 -9.23 8.24 -1.34
N ASP A 93 -9.92 7.35 -2.05
CA ASP A 93 -11.19 6.74 -1.59
C ASP A 93 -10.98 5.55 -0.65
N CYS A 94 -9.74 5.11 -0.41
CA CYS A 94 -9.46 3.99 0.46
C CYS A 94 -9.85 4.32 1.92
N PRO A 95 -10.59 3.44 2.62
CA PRO A 95 -11.04 3.70 4.00
C PRO A 95 -9.92 4.06 4.98
N TYR A 96 -8.70 3.60 4.72
CA TYR A 96 -7.53 3.86 5.54
C TYR A 96 -6.97 5.29 5.40
N VAL A 97 -7.36 6.04 4.36
CA VAL A 97 -6.82 7.39 4.08
C VAL A 97 -7.87 8.43 3.74
N LYS A 98 -9.12 8.04 3.45
CA LYS A 98 -10.19 8.94 3.00
C LYS A 98 -10.51 10.12 3.92
N ASN A 99 -10.14 10.03 5.20
CA ASN A 99 -10.34 11.08 6.19
C ASN A 99 -9.10 11.97 6.42
N TYR A 100 -8.01 11.75 5.68
CA TYR A 100 -6.79 12.54 5.78
C TYR A 100 -6.75 13.57 4.64
N GLU A 101 -7.02 14.84 4.96
CA GLU A 101 -7.05 15.93 3.97
C GLU A 101 -5.70 16.14 3.26
N SER A 102 -4.60 15.85 3.95
CA SER A 102 -3.23 15.97 3.39
C SER A 102 -2.77 14.73 2.64
N TYR A 103 -3.61 13.70 2.49
CA TYR A 103 -3.23 12.49 1.76
C TYR A 103 -3.35 12.72 0.25
N GLU A 104 -2.21 12.65 -0.43
CA GLU A 104 -2.13 12.69 -1.89
C GLU A 104 -2.02 11.27 -2.43
N GLU A 105 -2.97 10.86 -3.28
CA GLU A 105 -2.89 9.58 -3.96
C GLU A 105 -1.95 9.63 -5.17
N PRO A 106 -1.44 8.47 -5.65
CA PRO A 106 -0.69 8.39 -6.89
C PRO A 106 -1.43 8.98 -8.09
N TRP A 107 -0.66 9.65 -8.97
CA TRP A 107 -1.14 10.28 -10.19
C TRP A 107 -2.05 9.39 -11.05
N PHE A 108 -1.84 8.07 -11.04
CA PHE A 108 -2.56 7.14 -11.92
C PHE A 108 -3.98 6.82 -11.45
N TYR A 109 -4.35 7.09 -10.20
CA TYR A 109 -5.68 6.70 -9.70
C TYR A 109 -6.82 7.51 -10.32
N ASP A 110 -6.57 8.73 -10.78
CA ASP A 110 -7.54 9.49 -11.57
C ASP A 110 -7.85 8.77 -12.89
N CYS A 111 -6.83 8.29 -13.60
CA CYS A 111 -6.97 7.50 -14.83
C CYS A 111 -7.65 6.13 -14.58
N LEU A 112 -7.39 5.49 -13.44
CA LEU A 112 -8.04 4.22 -13.11
C LEU A 112 -9.53 4.38 -12.80
N ARG A 113 -9.94 5.51 -12.20
CA ARG A 113 -11.35 5.77 -11.88
C ARG A 113 -12.17 6.19 -13.08
N SER A 114 -11.59 6.89 -14.06
CA SER A 114 -12.31 7.25 -15.28
C SER A 114 -12.79 6.03 -16.06
N LYS A 115 -12.12 4.87 -15.92
CA LYS A 115 -12.54 3.59 -16.51
C LYS A 115 -13.78 2.94 -15.87
N SER A 116 -14.11 3.22 -14.61
CA SER A 116 -15.20 2.51 -13.90
C SER A 116 -16.60 3.04 -14.23
N LYS A 117 -16.74 3.96 -15.18
CA LYS A 117 -17.99 4.63 -15.53
C LYS A 117 -18.60 4.17 -16.86
N ASP A 118 -17.95 3.23 -17.54
CA ASP A 118 -18.44 2.60 -18.78
C ASP A 118 -18.89 1.15 -18.52
#